data_AF-A0A2T0K5E1-F1
#
_entry.id   AF-A0A2T0K5E1-F1
#
_cell.length_a   1.000
_cell.length_b   1.000
_cell.length_c   1.000
_cell.angle_alpha   90.00
_cell.angle_beta   90.00
_cell.angle_gamma   90.00
#
_symmetry.space_group_name_H-M   'P 1'
#
loop_
_entity.id
_entity.type
_entity.pdbx_description
1 polymer ?
#
loop_
_entity_poly.entity_id
_entity_poly.type
_entity_poly.pdbx_seq_one_letter_code
_entity_poly.pdbx_strand_id
1 'polypeptide(L)'
;MLAGEVMGLGEVSASTVPKMCLTSPPANGGTLGTRMFIPRRVHASIGVLAAVTVGTAVATPGSVVHTGHSGTIRLEHPSGFSDVVIDLDAGRSAVVSTARPLVEGRVHPRRNTEGAITHG
;
A
#
# COMPACT_ATOMS: atom_id res chain seq x y z
N MET A 1 -17.21 5.13 5.22
CA MET A 1 -16.84 3.70 5.08
C MET A 1 -16.63 3.17 6.49
N LEU A 2 -17.31 2.08 6.90
CA LEU A 2 -17.30 1.59 8.28
C LEU A 2 -15.89 1.40 8.88
N ALA A 3 -14.93 0.92 8.08
CA ALA A 3 -13.56 0.73 8.55
C ALA A 3 -12.87 2.03 9.00
N GLY A 4 -13.22 3.20 8.43
CA GLY A 4 -12.64 4.48 8.81
C GLY A 4 -12.94 4.84 10.27
N GLU A 5 -14.18 4.64 10.70
CA GLU A 5 -14.60 4.87 12.09
C GLU A 5 -13.91 3.90 13.04
N VAL A 6 -13.92 2.60 12.73
CA VAL A 6 -13.33 1.55 13.57
C VAL A 6 -11.80 1.69 13.71
N MET A 7 -11.14 2.23 12.69
CA MET A 7 -9.69 2.49 12.71
C MET A 7 -9.31 3.84 13.36
N GLY A 8 -10.28 4.62 13.86
CA GLY A 8 -10.03 5.93 14.45
C GLY A 8 -9.65 7.02 13.44
N LEU A 9 -9.99 6.84 12.16
CA LEU A 9 -9.71 7.78 11.06
C LEU A 9 -10.86 8.78 10.84
N GLY A 10 -12.03 8.57 11.45
CA GLY A 10 -13.22 9.39 11.27
C GLY A 10 -13.88 9.23 9.90
N GLU A 11 -14.49 10.31 9.41
CA GLU A 11 -15.13 10.32 8.09
C GLU A 11 -14.10 10.32 6.96
N VAL A 12 -14.11 9.25 6.16
CA VAL A 12 -13.08 8.98 5.13
C VAL A 12 -13.60 9.03 3.70
N SER A 13 -14.83 9.50 3.46
CA SER A 13 -15.46 9.51 2.13
C SER A 13 -14.63 10.21 1.04
N ALA A 14 -13.99 11.34 1.37
CA ALA A 14 -13.10 12.09 0.49
C ALA A 14 -11.60 11.73 0.66
N SER A 15 -11.27 10.85 1.60
CA SER A 15 -9.88 10.52 1.96
C SER A 15 -9.26 9.51 0.99
N THR A 16 -7.92 9.39 1.08
CA THR A 16 -7.17 8.33 0.37
C THR A 16 -6.88 7.12 1.26
N VAL A 17 -7.36 7.11 2.51
CA VAL A 17 -7.20 6.03 3.48
C VAL A 17 -8.56 5.61 4.06
N PRO A 18 -8.70 4.36 4.55
CA PRO A 18 -7.72 3.27 4.46
C PRO A 18 -7.57 2.76 3.02
N LYS A 19 -6.44 2.09 2.75
CA LYS A 19 -6.29 1.31 1.51
C LYS A 19 -7.00 -0.02 1.69
N MET A 20 -7.59 -0.55 0.62
CA MET A 20 -8.31 -1.84 0.68
C MET A 20 -7.58 -2.90 -0.12
N CYS A 21 -7.29 -4.05 0.50
CA CYS A 21 -6.67 -5.18 -0.17
C CYS A 21 -7.66 -6.31 -0.31
N LEU A 22 -8.00 -6.69 -1.54
CA LEU A 22 -8.63 -7.98 -1.79
C LEU A 22 -7.54 -9.05 -1.93
N THR A 23 -7.80 -10.23 -1.41
CA THR A 23 -6.81 -11.31 -1.32
C THR A 23 -7.34 -12.61 -1.89
N SER A 24 -6.45 -13.44 -2.42
CA SER A 24 -6.74 -14.76 -2.97
C SER A 24 -5.57 -15.71 -2.72
N PRO A 25 -5.75 -17.02 -2.92
CA PRO A 25 -4.61 -17.91 -3.13
C PRO A 25 -3.68 -17.36 -4.23
N PRO A 26 -2.36 -17.59 -4.12
CA PRO A 26 -1.39 -17.21 -5.14
C PRO A 26 -1.59 -18.01 -6.43
N ALA A 27 -1.36 -17.39 -7.59
CA ALA A 27 -1.50 -18.04 -8.89
C ALA A 27 -0.15 -18.47 -9.50
N ASN A 28 0.95 -17.85 -9.08
CA ASN A 28 2.29 -17.99 -9.66
C ASN A 28 3.31 -18.43 -8.60
N GLY A 29 2.88 -19.21 -7.60
CA GLY A 29 3.74 -19.75 -6.55
C GLY A 29 4.23 -18.73 -5.52
N GLY A 30 3.63 -17.54 -5.45
CA GLY A 30 3.84 -16.60 -4.36
C GLY A 30 3.22 -17.06 -3.04
N THR A 31 3.20 -16.19 -2.03
CA THR A 31 2.56 -16.45 -0.74
C THR A 31 1.07 -16.09 -0.77
N LEU A 32 0.72 -14.97 -1.41
CA LEU A 32 -0.65 -14.45 -1.44
C LEU A 32 -0.91 -13.66 -2.72
N GLY A 33 -2.07 -13.87 -3.34
CA GLY A 33 -2.58 -13.02 -4.41
C GLY A 33 -3.23 -11.76 -3.85
N THR A 34 -2.91 -10.59 -4.40
CA THR A 34 -3.41 -9.29 -3.92
C THR A 34 -4.00 -8.42 -5.03
N ARG A 35 -5.01 -7.62 -4.69
CA ARG A 35 -5.52 -6.48 -5.48
C ARG A 35 -5.72 -5.29 -4.54
N MET A 36 -4.87 -4.28 -4.68
CA MET A 36 -4.86 -3.10 -3.81
C MET A 36 -5.69 -1.96 -4.40
N PHE A 37 -6.59 -1.38 -3.62
CA PHE A 37 -7.39 -0.22 -3.97
C PHE A 37 -6.88 1.03 -3.24
N ILE A 38 -6.81 2.15 -3.97
CA ILE A 38 -6.32 3.44 -3.48
C ILE A 38 -7.33 4.60 -3.61
N PRO A 39 -8.39 4.65 -2.80
CA PRO A 39 -9.32 3.58 -2.43
C PRO A 39 -10.39 3.32 -3.53
N ARG A 40 -10.47 4.21 -4.54
CA ARG A 40 -11.49 4.15 -5.61
C ARG A 40 -10.98 3.52 -6.92
N ARG A 41 -9.67 3.26 -7.02
CA ARG A 41 -9.03 2.69 -8.19
C ARG A 41 -8.12 1.55 -7.77
N VAL A 42 -8.03 0.52 -8.61
CA VAL A 42 -7.07 -0.56 -8.44
C VAL A 42 -5.67 -0.04 -8.78
N HIS A 43 -4.71 -0.30 -7.90
CA HIS A 43 -3.31 -0.04 -8.14
C HIS A 43 -2.76 -1.04 -9.17
N ALA A 44 -1.96 -0.57 -10.12
CA ALA A 44 -1.40 -1.44 -11.17
C ALA A 44 -0.48 -2.55 -10.59
N SER A 45 0.15 -2.26 -9.46
CA SER A 45 0.94 -3.19 -8.65
C SER A 45 0.42 -3.22 -7.19
N ILE A 46 1.30 -3.12 -6.21
CA ILE A 46 1.01 -2.84 -4.81
C ILE A 46 1.96 -1.74 -4.32
N GLY A 47 1.47 -0.78 -3.53
CA GLY A 47 2.33 0.24 -2.93
C GLY A 47 3.21 -0.34 -1.83
N VAL A 48 4.45 0.14 -1.65
CA VAL A 48 5.42 -0.43 -0.70
C VAL A 48 4.86 -0.58 0.71
N LEU A 49 4.27 0.48 1.27
CA LEU A 49 3.69 0.41 2.62
C LEU A 49 2.49 -0.54 2.68
N ALA A 50 1.72 -0.63 1.61
CA ALA A 50 0.59 -1.55 1.54
C ALA A 50 1.07 -3.02 1.48
N ALA A 51 2.18 -3.28 0.78
CA ALA A 51 2.84 -4.58 0.77
C ALA A 51 3.37 -4.96 2.15
N VAL A 52 4.00 -4.02 2.88
CA VAL A 52 4.44 -4.24 4.26
C VAL A 52 3.24 -4.54 5.18
N THR A 53 2.12 -3.80 5.06
CA THR A 53 0.90 -4.05 5.84
C THR A 53 0.32 -5.44 5.57
N VAL A 54 0.21 -5.83 4.30
CA VAL A 54 -0.30 -7.16 3.93
C VAL A 54 0.65 -8.26 4.38
N GLY A 55 1.96 -8.09 4.21
CA GLY A 55 2.96 -9.04 4.72
C GLY A 55 2.90 -9.18 6.24
N THR A 56 2.72 -8.07 6.95
CA THR A 56 2.51 -8.08 8.41
C THR A 56 1.27 -8.91 8.75
N ALA A 57 0.14 -8.71 8.06
CA ALA A 57 -1.06 -9.50 8.27
C ALA A 57 -0.83 -11.00 7.99
N VAL A 58 -0.09 -11.35 6.94
CA VAL A 58 0.26 -12.75 6.63
C VAL A 58 1.03 -13.42 7.78
N ALA A 59 1.95 -12.69 8.42
CA ALA A 59 2.73 -13.16 9.55
C ALA A 59 1.94 -13.18 10.88
N THR A 60 1.00 -12.25 11.07
CA THR A 60 0.30 -12.06 12.36
C THR A 60 -0.76 -13.14 12.61
N PRO A 61 -0.64 -13.95 13.68
CA PRO A 61 -1.66 -14.91 14.06
C PRO A 61 -3.03 -14.26 14.28
N GLY A 62 -4.08 -14.90 13.78
CA GLY A 62 -5.46 -14.41 13.89
C GLY A 62 -5.88 -13.38 12.84
N SER A 63 -4.97 -12.95 11.95
CA SER A 63 -5.37 -12.16 10.78
C SER A 63 -6.14 -13.02 9.77
N VAL A 64 -6.98 -12.38 8.96
CA VAL A 64 -7.77 -13.04 7.91
C VAL A 64 -6.94 -13.69 6.81
N VAL A 65 -5.66 -13.30 6.70
CA VAL A 65 -4.70 -13.84 5.72
C VAL A 65 -3.51 -14.51 6.37
N HIS A 66 -3.62 -14.85 7.67
CA HIS A 66 -2.55 -15.53 8.36
C HIS A 66 -2.26 -16.89 7.71
N THR A 67 -1.03 -17.10 7.26
CA THR A 67 -0.60 -18.38 6.68
C THR A 67 0.43 -19.10 7.53
N GLY A 68 0.93 -18.48 8.61
CA GLY A 68 2.07 -18.97 9.39
C GLY A 68 3.41 -18.89 8.65
N HIS A 69 3.45 -18.26 7.47
CA HIS A 69 4.68 -18.14 6.67
C HIS A 69 5.68 -17.21 7.35
N SER A 70 6.92 -17.68 7.50
CA SER A 70 8.05 -16.91 8.04
C SER A 70 9.06 -16.56 6.96
N GLY A 71 9.74 -15.42 7.10
CA GLY A 71 10.79 -14.98 6.18
C GLY A 71 10.26 -14.08 5.05
N THR A 72 10.72 -14.31 3.82
CA THR A 72 10.29 -13.51 2.66
C THR A 72 8.87 -13.90 2.25
N ILE A 73 7.95 -12.94 2.30
CA ILE A 73 6.57 -13.05 1.86
C ILE A 73 6.47 -12.47 0.44
N ARG A 74 6.05 -13.28 -0.51
CA ARG A 74 5.87 -12.88 -1.91
C ARG A 74 4.42 -12.54 -2.18
N LEU A 75 4.12 -11.26 -2.38
CA LEU A 75 2.78 -10.77 -2.67
C LEU A 75 2.59 -10.58 -4.17
N GLU A 76 1.76 -11.41 -4.79
CA GLU A 76 1.42 -11.29 -6.21
C GLU A 76 0.45 -10.12 -6.42
N HIS A 77 0.69 -9.33 -7.46
CA HIS A 77 -0.15 -8.20 -7.86
C HIS A 77 -0.28 -8.19 -9.40
N PRO A 78 -1.14 -7.35 -10.01
CA PRO A 78 -1.44 -7.47 -11.44
C PRO A 78 -0.22 -7.43 -12.36
N SER A 79 0.81 -6.64 -12.02
CA SER A 79 2.04 -6.53 -12.81
C SER A 79 3.21 -7.42 -12.37
N GLY A 80 3.00 -8.45 -11.55
CA GLY A 80 4.08 -9.34 -11.06
C GLY A 80 3.98 -9.64 -9.57
N PHE A 81 5.05 -9.39 -8.82
CA PHE A 81 5.07 -9.59 -7.37
C PHE A 81 5.97 -8.57 -6.66
N SER A 82 5.73 -8.40 -5.35
CA SER A 82 6.59 -7.67 -4.43
C SER A 82 6.97 -8.56 -3.26
N ASP A 83 8.27 -8.69 -3.00
CA ASP A 83 8.79 -9.42 -1.85
C ASP A 83 8.95 -8.49 -0.65
N VAL A 84 8.46 -8.91 0.50
CA VAL A 84 8.61 -8.21 1.78
C VAL A 84 9.13 -9.17 2.84
N VAL A 85 10.06 -8.71 3.66
CA VAL A 85 10.53 -9.46 4.84
C VAL A 85 9.89 -8.86 6.07
N ILE A 86 9.29 -9.70 6.91
CA ILE A 86 8.61 -9.30 8.14
C ILE A 86 9.21 -10.05 9.32
N ASP A 87 9.59 -9.30 10.35
CA ASP A 87 10.08 -9.79 11.63
C ASP A 87 9.19 -9.16 12.72
N LEU A 88 8.17 -9.92 13.15
CA LEU A 88 7.18 -9.45 14.13
C LEU A 88 7.80 -9.29 15.51
N ASP A 89 8.72 -10.18 15.89
CA ASP A 89 9.36 -10.17 17.22
C ASP A 89 10.26 -8.94 17.40
N ALA A 90 10.99 -8.55 16.34
CA ALA A 90 11.79 -7.33 16.35
C ALA A 90 11.02 -6.07 15.93
N GLY A 91 9.77 -6.20 15.49
CA GLY A 91 8.97 -5.09 14.95
C GLY A 91 9.59 -4.45 13.70
N ARG A 92 10.19 -5.26 12.80
CA ARG A 92 10.91 -4.78 11.61
C ARG A 92 10.28 -5.29 10.31
N SER A 93 10.45 -4.49 9.26
CA SER A 93 10.12 -4.88 7.89
C SER A 93 11.20 -4.40 6.93
N ALA A 94 11.47 -5.16 5.86
CA ALA A 94 12.40 -4.76 4.80
C ALA A 94 11.82 -5.03 3.41
N VAL A 95 12.15 -4.14 2.47
CA VAL A 95 11.80 -4.24 1.05
C VAL A 95 13.00 -3.81 0.23
N VAL A 96 13.29 -4.54 -0.85
CA VAL A 96 14.32 -4.13 -1.81
C VAL A 96 13.66 -3.32 -2.92
N SER A 97 14.20 -2.15 -3.20
CA SER A 97 13.75 -1.28 -4.29
C SER A 97 14.93 -0.66 -5.02
N THR A 98 14.68 -0.12 -6.21
CA THR A 98 15.67 0.62 -6.98
C THR A 98 15.24 2.07 -7.15
N ALA A 99 16.20 2.97 -7.36
CA ALA A 99 15.95 4.37 -7.67
C ALA A 99 16.90 4.81 -8.79
N ARG A 100 16.46 5.73 -9.65
CA ARG A 100 17.26 6.33 -10.72
C ARG A 100 16.97 7.82 -10.80
N PRO A 101 17.98 8.71 -10.74
CA PRO A 101 17.76 10.14 -11.00
C PRO A 101 17.27 10.32 -12.44
N LEU A 102 16.19 11.08 -12.63
CA LEU A 102 15.61 11.32 -13.94
C LEU A 102 15.89 12.73 -14.46
N VAL A 103 15.79 13.74 -13.58
CA VAL A 103 16.00 15.15 -13.90
C VAL A 103 16.61 15.84 -12.70
N GLU A 104 17.53 16.75 -12.95
CA GLU A 104 18.05 17.72 -11.99
C GLU A 104 17.85 19.12 -12.58
N GLY A 105 17.24 20.04 -11.85
CA GLY A 105 16.91 21.37 -12.37
C GLY A 105 15.90 22.15 -11.54
N ARG A 106 15.29 23.18 -12.16
CA ARG A 106 14.30 24.06 -11.53
C ARG A 106 12.93 23.90 -12.18
N VAL A 107 11.88 23.78 -11.36
CA VAL A 107 10.47 23.77 -11.82
C VAL A 107 9.87 25.17 -11.65
N HIS A 108 9.27 25.70 -12.71
CA HIS A 108 8.61 27.01 -12.70
C HIS A 108 7.08 26.82 -12.81
N PRO A 109 6.30 27.10 -11.77
CA PRO A 109 4.84 27.04 -11.86
C PRO A 109 4.32 28.16 -12.76
N ARG A 110 3.16 27.94 -13.42
CA ARG A 110 2.47 29.02 -14.12
C ARG A 110 2.10 30.11 -13.11
N ARG A 111 2.39 31.37 -13.43
CA ARG A 111 1.84 32.51 -12.68
C ARG A 111 0.34 32.56 -12.99
N ASN A 112 -0.49 32.37 -11.97
CA ASN A 112 -1.93 32.52 -12.13
C ASN A 112 -2.23 34.03 -12.24
N THR A 113 -2.58 34.50 -13.43
CA THR A 113 -3.11 35.86 -13.62
C THR A 113 -4.63 35.82 -13.50
N GLU A 114 -5.13 35.68 -12.28
CA GLU A 114 -6.51 36.00 -11.89
C GLU A 114 -6.58 36.15 -10.36
N GLY A 115 -7.19 37.24 -9.92
CA GLY A 115 -7.10 37.78 -8.56
C GLY A 115 -8.03 37.16 -7.52
N ALA A 116 -7.88 37.68 -6.30
CA ALA A 116 -8.69 37.48 -5.10
C ALA A 116 -8.75 36.06 -4.53
N ILE A 117 -7.84 35.80 -3.59
CA ILE A 117 -8.02 34.78 -2.57
C ILE A 117 -9.10 35.30 -1.61
N THR A 118 -10.35 34.91 -1.80
CA THR A 118 -11.35 34.97 -0.74
C THR A 118 -11.44 33.57 -0.16
N HIS A 119 -10.94 33.39 1.06
CA HIS A 119 -11.19 32.18 1.85
C HIS A 119 -12.66 32.17 2.28
N GLY A 120 -13.37 31.11 1.91
CA GLY A 120 -14.69 30.74 2.42
C GLY A 120 -14.70 29.26 2.75
#